data_AF-A0A2J0MN87-F1
#
_entry.id   AF-A0A2J0MN87-F1
#
_cell.length_a   1.000
_cell.length_b   1.000
_cell.length_c   1.000
_cell.angle_alpha   90.00
_cell.angle_beta   90.00
_cell.angle_gamma   90.00
#
_symmetry.space_group_name_H-M   'P 1'
#
loop_
_entity.id
_entity.type
_entity.pdbx_description
1 polymer ?
#
loop_
_entity_poly.entity_id
_entity_poly.type
_entity_poly.pdbx_seq_one_letter_code
_entity_poly.pdbx_strand_id
1 'polypeptide(L)'
;MGLVLRQAQSLRASFGEAFGDIPVYSLHRIKNLLQKCPIGISKELNEMLIRNILRANQEYKTDSENDWNCLISNNLVDVFERMDEDVSDVIQGVMNCPQELQGAMEAIRTRFQKEWDQNFGMIKQWFLVHYDELLYVTDKKIPWPIIQRLRSGLGLWIAKQGNIFEMDINQAVIEVAKETGAGESFQNFEEAWKAMGGAIFKRKNF
;
A
#
# COMPACT_ATOMS: atom_id res chain seq x y z
N MET A 1 0.36 -41.22 -1.50
CA MET A 1 -0.32 -40.26 -0.60
C MET A 1 0.69 -39.20 -0.22
N GLY A 2 0.40 -37.95 -0.59
CA GLY A 2 1.39 -36.89 -0.75
C GLY A 2 1.93 -36.34 0.57
N LEU A 3 3.25 -36.16 0.60
CA LEU A 3 3.99 -35.30 1.51
C LEU A 3 3.42 -33.88 1.44
N VAL A 4 2.69 -33.45 2.47
CA VAL A 4 2.38 -32.03 2.67
C VAL A 4 3.57 -31.42 3.41
N LEU A 5 4.44 -30.77 2.64
CA LEU A 5 5.51 -29.91 3.15
C LEU A 5 4.91 -28.84 4.07
N ARG A 6 5.07 -29.05 5.38
CA ARG A 6 4.84 -28.04 6.41
C ARG A 6 6.01 -27.05 6.36
N GLN A 7 5.82 -25.93 5.68
CA GLN A 7 6.62 -24.74 5.96
C GLN A 7 5.93 -23.98 7.09
N ALA A 8 6.40 -24.21 8.31
CA ALA A 8 6.28 -23.23 9.38
C ALA A 8 7.52 -22.34 9.26
N GLN A 9 7.41 -21.23 8.54
CA GLN A 9 8.48 -20.24 8.49
C GLN A 9 8.33 -19.29 9.67
N SER A 10 9.35 -19.29 10.53
CA SER A 10 9.51 -18.27 11.54
C SER A 10 9.95 -16.98 10.86
N LEU A 11 9.06 -16.02 10.77
CA LEU A 11 9.40 -14.73 10.21
C LEU A 11 10.11 -13.88 11.26
N ARG A 12 11.42 -13.76 11.10
CA ARG A 12 12.16 -12.62 11.61
C ARG A 12 11.97 -11.48 10.60
N ALA A 13 10.87 -10.76 10.72
CA ALA A 13 10.82 -9.40 10.20
C ALA A 13 11.72 -8.56 11.12
N SER A 14 12.74 -7.91 10.56
CA SER A 14 13.68 -7.06 11.29
C SER A 14 13.03 -5.83 11.94
N PHE A 15 11.74 -5.62 11.71
CA PHE A 15 10.90 -4.60 12.33
C PHE A 15 9.51 -5.18 12.60
N GLY A 16 9.24 -5.61 13.84
CA GLY A 16 7.94 -5.59 14.56
C GLY A 16 6.61 -6.05 13.92
N GLU A 17 6.51 -6.35 12.64
CA GLU A 17 5.25 -6.55 11.93
C GLU A 17 4.80 -8.01 11.99
N ALA A 18 3.79 -8.30 12.82
CA ALA A 18 3.10 -9.58 12.84
C ALA A 18 1.93 -9.58 11.83
N PHE A 19 1.66 -10.76 11.28
CA PHE A 19 0.73 -11.13 10.19
C PHE A 19 -0.75 -10.70 10.29
N GLY A 20 -1.13 -9.82 11.22
CA GLY A 20 -2.52 -9.46 11.49
C GLY A 20 -2.99 -8.11 10.95
N ASP A 21 -2.11 -7.14 10.71
CA ASP A 21 -2.49 -5.77 11.11
C ASP A 21 -2.39 -4.68 10.01
N ILE A 22 -2.13 -5.02 8.75
CA ILE A 22 -1.98 -4.03 7.65
C ILE A 22 -2.99 -4.34 6.52
N PRO A 23 -3.62 -3.34 5.88
CA PRO A 23 -4.43 -3.55 4.69
C PRO A 23 -3.67 -4.35 3.65
N VAL A 24 -4.20 -5.52 3.32
CA VAL A 24 -3.64 -6.37 2.28
C VAL A 24 -4.48 -6.18 1.03
N TYR A 25 -3.96 -5.44 0.06
CA TYR A 25 -4.57 -5.27 -1.26
C TYR A 25 -4.30 -6.51 -2.11
N SER A 26 -5.35 -7.11 -2.67
CA SER A 26 -5.21 -8.30 -3.50
C SER A 26 -4.85 -7.91 -4.94
N LEU A 27 -3.74 -8.45 -5.47
CA LEU A 27 -3.36 -8.26 -6.87
C LEU A 27 -4.42 -8.78 -7.84
N HIS A 28 -5.12 -9.86 -7.48
CA HIS A 28 -6.23 -10.38 -8.28
C HIS A 28 -7.40 -9.40 -8.35
N ARG A 29 -7.73 -8.74 -7.23
CA ARG A 29 -8.78 -7.73 -7.16
C ARG A 29 -8.36 -6.46 -7.91
N ILE A 30 -7.13 -5.99 -7.71
CA ILE A 30 -6.55 -4.88 -8.48
C ILE A 30 -6.66 -5.16 -9.98
N LYS A 31 -6.18 -6.32 -10.44
CA LYS A 31 -6.25 -6.71 -11.86
C LYS A 31 -7.68 -6.72 -12.40
N ASN A 32 -8.59 -7.39 -11.70
CA ASN A 32 -9.97 -7.50 -12.15
C ASN A 32 -10.70 -6.15 -12.14
N LEU A 33 -10.40 -5.30 -11.16
CA LEU A 33 -11.02 -3.99 -11.05
C LEU A 33 -10.45 -3.01 -12.07
N LEU A 34 -9.15 -3.04 -12.36
CA LEU A 34 -8.55 -2.27 -13.47
C LEU A 34 -9.16 -2.61 -14.84
N GLN A 35 -9.61 -3.86 -15.04
CA GLN A 35 -10.31 -4.26 -16.27
C GLN A 35 -11.73 -3.71 -16.35
N LYS A 36 -12.43 -3.61 -15.21
CA LYS A 36 -13.83 -3.15 -15.14
C LYS A 36 -13.94 -1.63 -15.04
N CYS A 37 -13.05 -1.02 -14.28
CA CYS A 37 -12.98 0.38 -13.93
C CYS A 37 -11.54 0.87 -14.16
N PRO A 38 -11.14 1.06 -15.44
CA PRO A 38 -9.78 1.48 -15.76
C PRO A 38 -9.49 2.89 -15.23
N ILE A 39 -8.23 3.13 -14.84
CA ILE A 39 -7.74 4.47 -14.51
C ILE A 39 -7.66 5.25 -15.83
N GLY A 40 -8.16 6.49 -15.87
CA GLY A 40 -8.15 7.35 -17.05
C GLY A 40 -6.76 7.92 -17.42
N ILE A 41 -5.73 7.07 -17.38
CA ILE A 41 -4.32 7.40 -17.70
C ILE A 41 -3.89 6.70 -18.99
N SER A 42 -2.69 7.03 -19.49
CA SER A 42 -2.14 6.37 -20.68
C SER A 42 -1.83 4.89 -20.43
N LYS A 43 -1.76 4.11 -21.52
CA LYS A 43 -1.43 2.68 -21.48
C LYS A 43 -0.05 2.45 -20.88
N GLU A 44 0.90 3.32 -21.21
CA GLU A 44 2.29 3.27 -20.76
C GLU A 44 2.41 3.51 -19.25
N LEU A 45 1.66 4.50 -18.72
CA LEU A 45 1.60 4.77 -17.28
C LEU A 45 0.91 3.64 -16.53
N ASN A 46 -0.14 3.04 -17.11
CA ASN A 46 -0.79 1.88 -16.53
C ASN A 46 0.13 0.64 -16.51
N GLU A 47 0.90 0.42 -17.57
CA GLU A 47 1.91 -0.64 -17.61
C GLU A 47 3.02 -0.41 -16.58
N MET A 48 3.46 0.84 -16.40
CA MET A 48 4.42 1.23 -15.37
C MET A 48 3.87 0.95 -13.96
N LEU A 49 2.63 1.35 -13.68
CA LEU A 49 1.94 1.05 -12.42
C LEU A 49 1.92 -0.46 -12.16
N ILE A 50 1.50 -1.27 -13.14
CA ILE A 50 1.45 -2.73 -13.00
C ILE A 50 2.85 -3.32 -12.74
N ARG A 51 3.88 -2.85 -13.44
CA ARG A 51 5.27 -3.30 -13.20
C ARG A 51 5.72 -3.00 -11.77
N ASN A 52 5.49 -1.78 -11.29
CA ASN A 52 5.88 -1.40 -9.93
C ASN A 52 5.10 -2.17 -8.87
N ILE A 53 3.80 -2.44 -9.08
CA ILE A 53 2.99 -3.33 -8.22
C ILE A 53 3.57 -4.73 -8.16
N LEU A 54 3.89 -5.33 -9.31
CA LEU A 54 4.44 -6.68 -9.36
C LEU A 54 5.80 -6.77 -8.67
N ARG A 55 6.63 -5.73 -8.82
CA ARG A 55 7.94 -5.62 -8.17
C ARG A 55 7.80 -5.52 -6.65
N ALA A 56 6.95 -4.64 -6.15
CA ALA A 56 6.74 -4.48 -4.71
C ALA A 56 6.17 -5.75 -4.06
N ASN A 57 5.27 -6.47 -4.75
CA ASN A 57 4.83 -7.78 -4.32
C ASN A 57 5.97 -8.83 -4.30
N GLN A 58 6.87 -8.81 -5.30
CA GLN A 58 8.01 -9.73 -5.32
C GLN A 58 8.99 -9.47 -4.17
N GLU A 59 9.22 -8.20 -3.83
CA GLU A 59 10.02 -7.79 -2.68
C GLU A 59 9.35 -8.25 -1.39
N TYR A 60 8.04 -8.00 -1.23
CA TYR A 60 7.28 -8.53 -0.11
C TYR A 60 7.39 -10.06 0.04
N LYS A 61 7.28 -10.82 -1.05
CA LYS A 61 7.44 -12.29 -1.01
C LYS A 61 8.85 -12.71 -0.57
N THR A 62 9.85 -11.95 -0.99
CA THR A 62 11.26 -12.20 -0.64
C THR A 62 11.51 -11.92 0.84
N ASP A 63 11.03 -10.79 1.34
CA ASP A 63 11.27 -10.33 2.70
C ASP A 63 10.42 -11.10 3.73
N SER A 64 9.19 -11.45 3.35
CA SER A 64 8.23 -12.09 4.24
C SER A 64 8.19 -13.61 4.11
N GLU A 65 8.99 -14.22 3.23
CA GLU A 65 8.95 -15.65 2.91
C GLU A 65 7.54 -16.20 2.54
N ASN A 66 6.54 -15.33 2.30
CA ASN A 66 5.21 -15.75 1.88
C ASN A 66 5.08 -15.79 0.36
N ASP A 67 4.12 -16.56 -0.13
CA ASP A 67 3.78 -16.62 -1.56
C ASP A 67 2.46 -15.90 -1.89
N TRP A 68 2.05 -14.95 -1.05
CA TRP A 68 0.80 -14.21 -1.28
C TRP A 68 0.94 -13.22 -2.42
N ASN A 69 -0.06 -13.16 -3.31
CA ASN A 69 -0.15 -12.18 -4.37
C ASN A 69 -0.85 -10.92 -3.85
N CYS A 70 -0.13 -10.13 -3.05
CA CYS A 70 -0.67 -8.97 -2.34
C CYS A 70 0.28 -7.76 -2.33
N LEU A 71 -0.29 -6.59 -2.03
CA LEU A 71 0.45 -5.42 -1.54
C LEU A 71 0.01 -5.13 -0.11
N ILE A 72 0.95 -4.80 0.76
CA ILE A 72 0.65 -4.07 2.00
C ILE A 72 0.67 -2.56 1.75
N SER A 73 0.17 -1.76 2.70
CA SER A 73 0.15 -0.30 2.57
C SER A 73 1.53 0.31 2.30
N ASN A 74 2.59 -0.16 2.96
CA ASN A 74 3.96 0.29 2.70
C ASN A 74 4.40 -0.03 1.26
N ASN A 75 4.08 -1.22 0.75
CA ASN A 75 4.37 -1.54 -0.64
C ASN A 75 3.61 -0.65 -1.63
N LEU A 76 2.39 -0.21 -1.30
CA LEU A 76 1.67 0.74 -2.14
C LEU A 76 2.33 2.13 -2.13
N VAL A 77 2.94 2.53 -1.01
CA VAL A 77 3.81 3.72 -0.93
C VAL A 77 5.00 3.56 -1.87
N ASP A 78 5.74 2.45 -1.75
CA ASP A 78 6.90 2.15 -2.58
C ASP A 78 6.56 2.15 -4.07
N VAL A 79 5.38 1.64 -4.44
CA VAL A 79 4.88 1.66 -5.82
C VAL A 79 4.75 3.10 -6.32
N PHE A 80 4.17 4.00 -5.54
CA PHE A 80 3.96 5.38 -5.96
C PHE A 80 5.26 6.18 -5.99
N GLU A 81 6.16 5.97 -5.04
CA GLU A 81 7.48 6.60 -5.03
C GLU A 81 8.30 6.18 -6.26
N ARG A 82 8.33 4.88 -6.58
CA ARG A 82 9.01 4.38 -7.78
C ARG A 82 8.41 4.90 -9.07
N MET A 83 7.08 5.07 -9.13
CA MET A 83 6.47 5.70 -10.30
C MET A 83 6.91 7.16 -10.46
N ASP A 84 7.03 7.89 -9.36
CA ASP A 84 7.52 9.27 -9.38
C ASP A 84 8.99 9.34 -9.85
N GLU A 85 9.82 8.41 -9.38
CA GLU A 85 11.20 8.23 -9.85
C GLU A 85 11.27 7.87 -11.34
N ASP A 86 10.55 6.82 -11.77
CA ASP A 86 10.54 6.35 -13.16
C ASP A 86 10.11 7.46 -14.14
N VAL A 87 9.08 8.25 -13.79
CA VAL A 87 8.62 9.38 -14.62
C VAL A 87 9.61 10.53 -14.57
N SER A 88 10.20 10.82 -13.42
CA SER A 88 11.24 11.84 -13.29
C SER A 88 12.46 11.51 -14.16
N ASP A 89 12.87 10.25 -14.23
CA ASP A 89 13.97 9.79 -15.09
C ASP A 89 13.64 9.96 -16.57
N VAL A 90 12.40 9.66 -16.98
CA VAL A 90 11.93 9.91 -18.35
C VAL A 90 11.97 11.42 -18.67
N ILE A 91 11.50 12.27 -17.76
CA ILE A 91 11.50 13.72 -17.93
C ILE A 91 12.93 14.27 -17.99
N GLN A 92 13.85 13.75 -17.16
CA GLN A 92 15.26 14.13 -17.19
C GLN A 92 15.96 13.67 -18.47
N GLY A 93 15.66 12.47 -18.97
CA GLY A 93 16.21 11.97 -20.23
C GLY A 93 15.89 12.87 -21.43
N VAL A 94 14.72 13.53 -21.40
CA VAL A 94 14.32 14.53 -22.40
C VAL A 94 15.22 15.78 -22.38
N MET A 95 15.89 16.09 -21.26
CA MET A 95 16.75 17.27 -21.12
C MET A 95 18.15 17.12 -21.74
N ASN A 96 18.51 15.93 -22.23
CA ASN A 96 19.80 15.67 -22.90
C ASN A 96 19.82 16.19 -24.36
N CYS A 97 19.45 17.46 -24.57
CA CYS A 97 19.37 18.09 -25.89
C CYS A 97 20.41 19.20 -26.09
N PRO A 98 20.77 19.52 -27.35
CA PRO A 98 21.65 20.65 -27.67
C PRO A 98 21.18 21.98 -27.07
N GLN A 99 22.14 22.85 -26.76
CA GLN A 99 21.90 24.13 -26.07
C GLN A 99 20.90 25.03 -26.81
N GLU A 100 20.83 24.95 -28.15
CA GLU A 100 19.90 25.74 -28.95
C GLU A 100 18.42 25.39 -28.72
N LEU A 101 18.12 24.19 -28.19
CA LEU A 101 16.77 23.70 -27.95
C LEU A 101 16.30 23.86 -26.50
N GLN A 102 17.17 24.30 -25.58
CA GLN A 102 16.87 24.32 -24.14
C GLN A 102 15.58 25.05 -23.76
N GLY A 103 15.26 26.18 -24.41
CA GLY A 103 14.03 26.92 -24.14
C GLY A 103 12.76 26.14 -24.52
N ALA A 104 12.78 25.40 -25.64
CA ALA A 104 11.68 24.53 -26.04
C ALA A 104 11.59 23.28 -25.13
N MET A 105 12.74 22.75 -24.70
CA MET A 105 12.80 21.61 -23.79
C MET A 105 12.24 21.93 -22.40
N GLU A 106 12.48 23.13 -21.87
CA GLU A 106 11.93 23.54 -20.58
C GLU A 106 10.40 23.69 -20.62
N ALA A 107 9.85 24.18 -21.73
CA ALA A 107 8.40 24.23 -21.94
C ALA A 107 7.79 22.81 -22.01
N ILE A 108 8.47 21.88 -22.68
CA ILE A 108 8.07 20.47 -22.76
C ILE A 108 8.14 19.81 -21.38
N ARG A 109 9.23 20.03 -20.62
CA ARG A 109 9.40 19.54 -19.25
C ARG A 109 8.29 20.01 -18.34
N THR A 110 7.99 21.30 -18.35
CA THR A 110 6.91 21.89 -17.54
C THR A 110 5.56 21.24 -17.87
N ARG A 111 5.31 20.98 -19.16
CA ARG A 111 4.10 20.28 -19.60
C ARG A 111 4.08 18.85 -19.09
N PHE A 112 5.18 18.09 -19.23
CA PHE A 112 5.26 16.72 -18.71
C PHE A 112 5.04 16.65 -17.21
N GLN A 113 5.66 17.55 -16.44
CA GLN A 113 5.48 17.59 -14.99
C GLN A 113 4.02 17.85 -14.62
N LYS A 114 3.37 18.82 -15.28
CA LYS A 114 1.96 19.13 -15.04
C LYS A 114 1.04 17.95 -15.36
N GLU A 115 1.27 17.28 -16.49
CA GLU A 115 0.52 16.08 -16.86
C GLU A 115 0.79 14.94 -15.88
N TRP A 116 2.03 14.77 -15.41
CA TRP A 116 2.37 13.77 -14.40
C TRP A 116 1.63 14.03 -13.09
N ASP A 117 1.65 15.25 -12.56
CA ASP A 117 0.95 15.60 -11.32
C ASP A 117 -0.55 15.25 -11.40
N GLN A 118 -1.18 15.50 -12.56
CA GLN A 118 -2.57 15.16 -12.81
C GLN A 118 -2.80 13.65 -12.85
N ASN A 119 -2.02 12.92 -13.65
CA ASN A 119 -2.13 11.46 -13.77
C ASN A 119 -1.84 10.75 -12.44
N PHE A 120 -0.85 11.23 -11.68
CA PHE A 120 -0.50 10.71 -10.37
C PHE A 120 -1.64 10.92 -9.36
N GLY A 121 -2.28 12.09 -9.39
CA GLY A 121 -3.50 12.35 -8.64
C GLY A 121 -4.63 11.37 -8.99
N MET A 122 -4.83 11.08 -10.27
CA MET A 122 -5.84 10.10 -10.73
C MET A 122 -5.56 8.69 -10.25
N ILE A 123 -4.29 8.24 -10.29
CA ILE A 123 -3.88 6.93 -9.78
C ILE A 123 -4.18 6.83 -8.28
N LYS A 124 -3.73 7.81 -7.50
CA LYS A 124 -3.97 7.86 -6.05
C LYS A 124 -5.46 7.83 -5.72
N GLN A 125 -6.24 8.67 -6.39
CA GLN A 125 -7.69 8.76 -6.17
C GLN A 125 -8.39 7.44 -6.50
N TRP A 126 -7.96 6.73 -7.54
CA TRP A 126 -8.52 5.44 -7.90
C TRP A 126 -8.35 4.41 -6.78
N PHE A 127 -7.16 4.28 -6.20
CA PHE A 127 -6.92 3.39 -5.06
C PHE A 127 -7.75 3.76 -3.82
N LEU A 128 -7.98 5.06 -3.60
CA LEU A 128 -8.80 5.55 -2.49
C LEU A 128 -10.28 5.20 -2.68
N VAL A 129 -10.84 5.49 -3.85
CA VAL A 129 -12.27 5.24 -4.15
C VAL A 129 -12.58 3.75 -4.09
N HIS A 130 -11.67 2.91 -4.55
CA HIS A 130 -11.86 1.47 -4.64
C HIS A 130 -11.29 0.68 -3.47
N TYR A 131 -10.79 1.34 -2.43
CA TYR A 131 -10.07 0.73 -1.31
C TYR A 131 -10.73 -0.57 -0.81
N ASP A 132 -12.03 -0.55 -0.54
CA ASP A 132 -12.78 -1.70 -0.01
C ASP A 132 -12.85 -2.89 -0.96
N GLU A 133 -12.96 -2.61 -2.26
CA GLU A 133 -13.02 -3.63 -3.28
C GLU A 133 -11.67 -4.32 -3.46
N LEU A 134 -10.57 -3.61 -3.14
CA LEU A 134 -9.20 -4.09 -3.30
C LEU A 134 -8.72 -4.98 -2.15
N LEU A 135 -9.25 -4.80 -0.94
CA LEU A 135 -8.81 -5.56 0.23
C LEU A 135 -9.10 -7.06 0.13
N TYR A 136 -8.22 -7.89 0.69
CA TYR A 136 -8.56 -9.28 1.01
C TYR A 136 -9.74 -9.34 1.99
N VAL A 137 -10.65 -10.31 1.77
CA VAL A 137 -11.66 -10.64 2.78
C VAL A 137 -10.95 -11.38 3.89
N THR A 138 -10.64 -10.68 4.96
CA THR A 138 -10.01 -11.24 6.16
C THR A 138 -11.06 -11.64 7.18
N ASP A 139 -12.07 -12.44 6.83
CA ASP A 139 -13.08 -13.06 7.73
C ASP A 139 -13.45 -12.30 9.04
N LYS A 140 -13.61 -10.96 9.01
CA LYS A 140 -13.86 -10.09 10.18
C LYS A 140 -12.76 -10.09 11.27
N LYS A 141 -11.50 -10.32 10.89
CA LYS A 141 -10.36 -10.36 11.82
C LYS A 141 -9.85 -8.96 12.21
N ILE A 142 -10.00 -7.99 11.30
CA ILE A 142 -9.55 -6.61 11.50
C ILE A 142 -10.72 -5.76 12.05
N PRO A 143 -10.55 -5.10 13.20
CA PRO A 143 -11.54 -4.16 13.74
C PRO A 143 -11.92 -3.05 12.76
N TRP A 144 -13.19 -2.70 12.70
CA TRP A 144 -13.67 -1.58 11.87
C TRP A 144 -12.99 -0.24 12.17
N PRO A 145 -12.72 0.14 13.43
CA PRO A 145 -11.94 1.34 13.75
C PRO A 145 -10.57 1.40 13.08
N ILE A 146 -9.87 0.26 13.03
CA ILE A 146 -8.57 0.14 12.37
C ILE A 146 -8.72 0.37 10.87
N ILE A 147 -9.74 -0.24 10.25
CA ILE A 147 -10.07 -0.01 8.83
C ILE A 147 -10.34 1.49 8.56
N GLN A 148 -11.10 2.16 9.42
CA GLN A 148 -11.38 3.59 9.28
C GLN A 148 -10.12 4.45 9.39
N ARG A 149 -9.24 4.14 10.36
CA ARG A 149 -7.95 4.84 10.50
C ARG A 149 -7.08 4.67 9.25
N LEU A 150 -6.98 3.46 8.73
CA LEU A 150 -6.17 3.15 7.55
C LEU A 150 -6.71 3.85 6.29
N ARG A 151 -8.05 3.94 6.13
CA ARG A 151 -8.67 4.74 5.06
C ARG A 151 -8.38 6.22 5.19
N SER A 152 -8.58 6.79 6.39
CA SER A 152 -8.30 8.20 6.65
C SER A 152 -6.83 8.51 6.37
N GLY A 153 -5.96 7.61 6.80
CA GLY A 153 -4.54 7.73 6.62
C GLY A 153 -4.07 7.65 5.17
N LEU A 154 -4.65 6.73 4.39
CA LEU A 154 -4.46 6.70 2.94
C LEU A 154 -4.86 8.04 2.31
N GLY A 155 -6.00 8.61 2.73
CA GLY A 155 -6.43 9.94 2.27
C GLY A 155 -5.45 11.07 2.62
N LEU A 156 -4.94 11.09 3.86
CA LEU A 156 -3.96 12.08 4.32
C LEU A 156 -2.63 11.98 3.56
N TRP A 157 -2.15 10.75 3.35
CA TRP A 157 -0.94 10.51 2.59
C TRP A 157 -1.09 10.90 1.11
N ILE A 158 -2.23 10.58 0.50
CA ILE A 158 -2.57 11.03 -0.87
C ILE A 158 -2.53 12.57 -0.96
N ALA A 159 -3.05 13.26 0.07
CA ALA A 159 -3.04 14.72 0.16
C ALA A 159 -1.67 15.33 0.49
N LYS A 160 -0.60 14.52 0.57
CA LYS A 160 0.76 14.93 0.98
C LYS A 160 0.81 15.57 2.38
N GLN A 161 -0.10 15.20 3.28
CA GLN A 161 -0.19 15.74 4.63
C GLN A 161 0.57 14.90 5.69
N GLY A 162 1.19 13.80 5.28
CA GLY A 162 2.05 12.94 6.11
C GLY A 162 1.98 11.46 5.72
N ASN A 163 3.02 10.69 6.02
CA ASN A 163 3.02 9.23 5.85
C ASN A 163 2.66 8.55 7.18
N ILE A 164 1.38 8.22 7.33
CA ILE A 164 0.89 7.56 8.56
C ILE A 164 1.24 6.06 8.64
N PHE A 165 1.78 5.49 7.56
CA PHE A 165 2.16 4.07 7.51
C PHE A 165 3.57 3.80 8.08
N GLU A 166 4.33 4.85 8.37
CA GLU A 166 5.63 4.76 9.08
C GLU A 166 5.48 4.55 10.59
N MET A 167 4.26 4.69 11.13
CA MET A 167 4.00 4.51 12.55
C MET A 167 4.00 3.02 12.93
N ASP A 168 4.63 2.68 14.06
CA ASP A 168 4.59 1.32 14.61
C ASP A 168 3.15 0.85 14.80
N ILE A 169 2.87 -0.37 14.32
CA ILE A 169 1.50 -0.89 14.26
C ILE A 169 0.91 -1.15 15.65
N ASN A 170 1.72 -1.54 16.63
CA ASN A 170 1.25 -1.77 17.99
C ASN A 170 0.85 -0.45 18.63
N GLN A 171 1.63 0.59 18.39
CA GLN A 171 1.30 1.95 18.79
C GLN A 171 0.03 2.44 18.08
N ALA A 172 -0.09 2.22 16.77
CA ALA A 172 -1.26 2.59 15.98
C ALA A 172 -2.55 1.96 16.52
N VAL A 173 -2.51 0.67 16.86
CA VAL A 173 -3.66 -0.06 17.42
C VAL A 173 -4.09 0.51 18.77
N ILE A 174 -3.14 0.84 19.64
CA ILE A 174 -3.43 1.43 20.95
C ILE A 174 -4.01 2.84 20.79
N GLU A 175 -3.48 3.64 19.85
CA GLU A 175 -3.98 4.97 19.56
C GLU A 175 -5.43 4.94 19.06
N VAL A 176 -5.74 4.08 18.08
CA VAL A 176 -7.11 3.94 17.56
C VAL A 176 -8.09 3.45 18.64
N ALA A 177 -7.64 2.56 19.52
CA ALA A 177 -8.47 2.10 20.63
C ALA A 177 -8.78 3.22 21.65
N LYS A 178 -7.82 4.14 21.88
CA LYS A 178 -8.04 5.35 22.68
C LYS A 178 -9.00 6.31 21.98
N GLU A 179 -8.78 6.57 20.69
CA GLU A 179 -9.62 7.47 19.88
C GLU A 179 -11.09 7.03 19.83
N THR A 180 -11.35 5.72 19.83
CA THR A 180 -12.70 5.16 19.76
C THR A 180 -13.37 4.95 21.12
N GLY A 181 -12.72 5.33 22.22
CA GLY A 181 -13.26 5.17 23.57
C GLY A 181 -13.40 3.71 24.01
N ALA A 182 -12.67 2.79 23.38
CA ALA A 182 -12.69 1.37 23.73
C ALA A 182 -12.08 1.10 25.13
N GLY A 183 -11.29 2.04 25.66
CA GLY A 183 -10.73 2.03 27.02
C GLY A 183 -9.52 2.96 27.16
N GLU A 184 -9.37 3.63 28.30
CA GLU A 184 -8.35 4.69 28.49
C GLU A 184 -6.94 4.17 28.87
N SER A 185 -6.76 2.86 29.11
CA SER A 185 -5.44 2.32 29.49
C SER A 185 -5.23 0.85 29.10
N PHE A 186 -5.18 0.58 27.80
CA PHE A 186 -4.68 -0.72 27.33
C PHE A 186 -3.17 -0.82 27.58
N GLN A 187 -2.73 -1.87 28.28
CA GLN A 187 -1.31 -2.08 28.57
C GLN A 187 -0.56 -2.80 27.44
N ASN A 188 -1.29 -3.38 26.48
CA ASN A 188 -0.72 -4.03 25.30
C ASN A 188 -1.69 -3.96 24.10
N PHE A 189 -1.14 -4.11 22.90
CA PHE A 189 -1.90 -4.03 21.64
C PHE A 189 -2.96 -5.14 21.51
N GLU A 190 -2.73 -6.32 22.09
CA GLU A 190 -3.67 -7.44 22.00
C GLU A 190 -5.00 -7.16 22.73
N GLU A 191 -4.93 -6.48 23.87
CA GLU A 191 -6.12 -6.07 24.62
C GLU A 191 -6.90 -5.00 23.86
N ALA A 192 -6.19 -4.00 23.33
CA ALA A 192 -6.77 -2.96 22.47
C ALA A 192 -7.47 -3.56 21.25
N TRP A 193 -6.82 -4.50 20.55
CA TRP A 193 -7.34 -5.18 19.37
C TRP A 193 -8.62 -5.97 19.66
N LYS A 194 -8.62 -6.77 20.74
CA LYS A 194 -9.81 -7.52 21.17
C LYS A 194 -10.95 -6.59 21.57
N ALA A 195 -10.66 -5.50 22.28
CA ALA A 195 -11.66 -4.52 22.71
C ALA A 195 -12.36 -3.84 21.53
N MET A 196 -11.65 -3.62 20.42
CA MET A 196 -12.24 -3.10 19.17
C MET A 196 -13.00 -4.18 18.35
N GLY A 197 -13.11 -5.41 18.86
CA GLY A 197 -13.83 -6.51 18.20
C GLY A 197 -12.97 -7.37 17.26
N GLY A 198 -11.65 -7.24 17.32
CA GLY A 198 -10.73 -8.03 16.52
C GLY A 198 -10.51 -9.44 17.08
N ALA A 199 -10.30 -10.41 16.19
CA ALA A 199 -10.01 -11.79 16.57
C ALA A 199 -8.50 -12.09 16.45
N ILE A 200 -7.83 -12.35 17.57
CA ILE A 200 -6.42 -12.75 17.60
C ILE A 200 -6.34 -14.28 17.51
N PHE A 201 -5.54 -14.80 16.58
CA PHE A 201 -5.27 -16.23 16.48
C PHE A 201 -4.47 -16.69 17.71
N LYS A 202 -5.13 -17.33 18.69
CA LYS A 202 -4.41 -18.15 19.67
C LYS A 202 -4.04 -19.47 19.01
N ARG A 203 -2.75 -19.82 18.99
CA ARG A 203 -2.29 -21.16 18.62
C ARG A 203 -3.09 -22.18 19.43
N LYS A 204 -3.85 -23.05 18.77
CA LYS A 204 -4.24 -24.33 19.38
C LYS A 204 -2.97 -25.17 19.42
N ASN A 205 -2.39 -25.34 20.60
CA ASN A 205 -1.35 -26.33 20.83
C ASN A 205 -1.92 -27.70 20.43
N PHE A 206 -1.36 -28.29 19.38
CA PHE A 206 -1.54 -29.69 19.01
C PHE A 206 -0.18 -30.35 19.04
#